data_AF-N0B9H1-F1
#
_entry.id   AF-N0B9H1-F1
#
_cell.length_a   1.000
_cell.length_b   1.000
_cell.length_c   1.000
_cell.angle_alpha   90.00
_cell.angle_beta   90.00
_cell.angle_gamma   90.00
#
_symmetry.space_group_name_H-M   'P 1'
#
loop_
_entity.id
_entity.type
_entity.pdbx_description
1 polymer ?
#
loop_
_entity_poly.entity_id
_entity_poly.type
_entity_poly.pdbx_seq_one_letter_code
_entity_poly.pdbx_strand_id
1 'polypeptide(L)'
;MTRVSVNRTLNRLYWLLSIALLLLLASKFAEDIPDLPPFVVSAANKVYDFMRDMSLLIATGGVAYLSNIFQKRSKFVESLEEEWRNIVRTKSVLLSTCEKPYLATDDYLAAFYKISETIDTMRIVYKNSGETGSLVGLYPYTPLHDMRRALQTLDPRITPEATMEQKNLVRDAILQSFFALRETFLEELDLEEPQSPLLISGARRLKVPGAAVAARIMQDHQRRRLEREPAARPDVDVFLTTIRTLEEENAALAAKTPVER
;
A
#
# COMPACT_ATOMS: atom_id res chain seq x y z
N MET A 1 6.22 -1.46 -12.83
CA MET A 1 5.65 -0.83 -14.05
C MET A 1 4.59 0.14 -13.56
N THR A 2 4.68 1.43 -13.90
CA THR A 2 3.76 2.47 -13.40
C THR A 2 2.38 2.33 -14.05
N ARG A 3 1.34 2.88 -13.41
CA ARG A 3 -0.06 2.79 -13.91
C ARG A 3 -0.20 3.30 -15.35
N VAL A 4 0.43 4.44 -15.65
CA VAL A 4 0.40 5.06 -17.00
C VAL A 4 1.02 4.14 -18.05
N SER A 5 2.14 3.49 -17.73
CA SER A 5 2.79 2.56 -18.66
C SER A 5 1.95 1.32 -18.95
N VAL A 6 1.27 0.77 -17.93
CA VAL A 6 0.36 -0.38 -18.07
C VAL A 6 -0.84 -0.02 -18.94
N ASN A 7 -1.51 1.11 -18.66
CA ASN A 7 -2.64 1.58 -19.44
C ASN A 7 -2.26 1.84 -20.91
N ARG A 8 -1.08 2.40 -21.16
CA ARG A 8 -0.58 2.60 -22.53
C ARG A 8 -0.35 1.28 -23.25
N THR A 9 0.20 0.26 -22.57
CA THR A 9 0.39 -1.07 -23.17
C THR A 9 -0.92 -1.80 -23.41
N LEU A 10 -1.86 -1.75 -22.47
CA LEU A 10 -3.19 -2.35 -22.60
C LEU A 10 -3.98 -1.69 -23.74
N ASN A 11 -4.00 -0.36 -23.81
CA ASN A 11 -4.68 0.35 -24.90
C ASN A 11 -4.13 -0.04 -26.27
N ARG A 12 -2.79 -0.16 -26.42
CA ARG A 12 -2.18 -0.63 -27.68
C ARG A 12 -2.60 -2.07 -28.00
N LEU A 13 -2.62 -2.95 -27.01
CA LEU A 13 -3.03 -4.34 -27.18
C LEU A 13 -4.50 -4.44 -27.61
N TYR A 14 -5.41 -3.71 -26.93
CA TYR A 14 -6.83 -3.67 -27.29
C TYR A 14 -7.05 -3.09 -28.69
N TRP A 15 -6.28 -2.06 -29.06
CA TRP A 15 -6.36 -1.48 -30.40
C TRP A 15 -5.91 -2.47 -31.48
N LEU A 16 -4.78 -3.17 -31.26
CA LEU A 16 -4.32 -4.22 -32.16
C LEU A 16 -5.32 -5.39 -32.27
N LEU A 17 -5.88 -5.83 -31.15
CA LEU A 17 -6.91 -6.87 -31.12
C LEU A 17 -8.17 -6.42 -31.87
N SER A 18 -8.59 -5.17 -31.69
CA SER A 18 -9.75 -4.62 -32.38
C SER A 18 -9.54 -4.54 -33.89
N ILE A 19 -8.36 -4.08 -34.36
CA ILE A 19 -8.01 -4.13 -35.79
C ILE A 19 -7.99 -5.56 -36.30
N ALA A 20 -7.35 -6.47 -35.59
CA ALA A 20 -7.25 -7.87 -36.01
C ALA A 20 -8.64 -8.51 -36.12
N LEU A 21 -9.55 -8.21 -35.18
CA LEU A 21 -10.93 -8.66 -35.23
C LEU A 21 -11.69 -8.05 -36.41
N LEU A 22 -11.52 -6.75 -36.66
CA LEU A 22 -12.15 -6.07 -37.80
C LEU A 22 -11.65 -6.63 -39.14
N LEU A 23 -10.34 -6.92 -39.26
CA LEU A 23 -9.77 -7.56 -40.43
C LEU A 23 -10.32 -8.97 -40.63
N LEU A 24 -10.43 -9.78 -39.56
CA LEU A 24 -11.05 -11.10 -39.64
C LEU A 24 -12.52 -11.04 -40.06
N LEU A 25 -13.26 -10.07 -39.51
CA LEU A 25 -14.66 -9.85 -39.86
C LEU A 25 -14.78 -9.45 -41.33
N ALA A 26 -13.98 -8.49 -41.79
CA ALA A 26 -13.93 -8.06 -43.17
C ALA A 26 -13.51 -9.19 -44.12
N SER A 27 -12.53 -10.00 -43.75
CA SER A 27 -12.12 -11.17 -44.54
C SER A 27 -13.22 -12.20 -44.67
N LYS A 28 -13.98 -12.46 -43.60
CA LYS A 28 -15.08 -13.42 -43.61
C LYS A 28 -16.23 -12.99 -44.54
N PHE A 29 -16.53 -11.69 -44.60
CA PHE A 29 -17.59 -11.15 -45.45
C PHE A 29 -17.10 -10.70 -46.83
N ALA A 30 -15.83 -10.95 -47.18
CA ALA A 30 -15.27 -10.53 -48.46
C ALA A 30 -15.94 -11.22 -49.66
N GLU A 31 -16.51 -12.41 -49.47
CA GLU A 31 -17.24 -13.15 -50.52
C GLU A 31 -18.64 -12.58 -50.80
N ASP A 32 -19.22 -11.86 -49.83
CA ASP A 32 -20.59 -11.32 -49.92
C ASP A 32 -20.63 -9.89 -50.50
N ILE A 33 -19.47 -9.26 -50.74
CA ILE A 33 -19.37 -7.89 -51.27
C ILE A 33 -19.29 -7.94 -52.81
N PRO A 34 -20.31 -7.44 -53.54
CA PRO A 34 -20.25 -7.35 -55.00
C PRO A 34 -19.15 -6.37 -55.45
N ASP A 35 -18.51 -6.66 -56.59
CA ASP A 35 -17.43 -5.88 -57.24
C ASP A 35 -16.02 -5.93 -56.61
N LEU A 36 -15.73 -6.86 -55.68
CA LEU A 36 -14.35 -7.07 -55.23
C LEU A 36 -13.50 -7.86 -56.24
N PRO A 37 -12.26 -7.43 -56.54
CA PRO A 37 -11.37 -8.20 -57.40
C PRO A 37 -11.06 -9.59 -56.81
N PRO A 38 -11.00 -10.65 -57.64
CA PRO A 38 -10.80 -12.03 -57.18
C PRO A 38 -9.46 -12.24 -56.46
N PHE A 39 -8.44 -11.43 -56.76
CA PHE A 39 -7.18 -11.47 -56.04
C PHE A 39 -7.32 -11.02 -54.57
N VAL A 40 -8.22 -10.06 -54.28
CA VAL A 40 -8.47 -9.53 -52.92
C VAL A 40 -9.19 -10.57 -52.08
N VAL A 41 -10.22 -11.22 -52.64
CA VAL A 41 -10.97 -12.30 -51.97
C VAL A 41 -10.06 -13.47 -51.61
N SER A 42 -9.21 -13.91 -52.55
CA SER A 42 -8.27 -15.01 -52.29
C SER A 42 -7.21 -14.66 -51.23
N ALA A 43 -6.74 -13.40 -51.18
CA ALA A 43 -5.83 -12.94 -50.15
C ALA A 43 -6.51 -12.86 -48.78
N ALA A 44 -7.75 -12.38 -48.72
CA ALA A 44 -8.54 -12.30 -47.50
C ALA A 44 -8.79 -13.66 -46.86
N ASN A 45 -9.15 -14.68 -47.67
CA ASN A 45 -9.35 -16.04 -47.21
C ASN A 45 -8.05 -16.68 -46.67
N LYS A 46 -6.92 -16.47 -47.34
CA LYS A 46 -5.61 -16.95 -46.85
C LYS A 46 -5.24 -16.32 -45.50
N VAL A 47 -5.51 -15.03 -45.32
CA VAL A 47 -5.27 -14.34 -44.05
C VAL A 47 -6.20 -14.86 -42.96
N TYR A 48 -7.47 -15.11 -43.29
CA TYR A 48 -8.44 -15.69 -42.36
C TYR A 48 -8.03 -17.10 -41.91
N ASP A 49 -7.68 -17.99 -42.84
CA ASP A 49 -7.24 -19.35 -42.52
C ASP A 49 -5.96 -19.34 -41.68
N PHE A 50 -4.96 -18.53 -42.06
CA PHE A 50 -3.74 -18.37 -41.28
C PHE A 50 -4.02 -17.89 -39.84
N MET A 51 -4.86 -16.85 -39.68
CA MET A 51 -5.22 -16.35 -38.36
C MET A 51 -6.05 -17.35 -37.56
N ARG A 52 -6.95 -18.11 -38.19
CA ARG A 52 -7.73 -19.17 -37.54
C ARG A 52 -6.80 -20.27 -37.02
N ASP A 53 -5.86 -20.71 -37.84
CA ASP A 53 -4.94 -21.79 -37.50
C ASP A 53 -3.95 -21.36 -36.40
N MET A 54 -3.53 -20.09 -36.42
CA MET A 54 -2.66 -19.50 -35.38
C MET A 54 -3.43 -18.94 -34.18
N SER A 55 -4.77 -18.95 -34.19
CA SER A 55 -5.59 -18.27 -33.17
C SER A 55 -5.30 -18.77 -31.76
N LEU A 56 -5.11 -20.09 -31.60
CA LEU A 56 -4.76 -20.69 -30.32
C LEU A 56 -3.40 -20.18 -29.82
N LEU A 57 -2.39 -20.17 -30.69
CA LEU A 57 -1.04 -19.70 -30.36
C LEU A 57 -1.04 -18.20 -30.00
N ILE A 58 -1.79 -17.38 -30.75
CA ILE A 58 -1.96 -15.95 -30.48
C ILE A 58 -2.67 -15.74 -29.15
N ALA A 59 -3.74 -16.50 -28.87
CA ALA A 59 -4.47 -16.41 -27.60
C ALA A 59 -3.58 -16.81 -26.42
N THR A 60 -2.87 -17.93 -26.51
CA THR A 60 -1.95 -18.38 -25.46
C THR A 60 -0.81 -17.39 -25.24
N GLY A 61 -0.18 -16.90 -26.32
CA GLY A 61 0.87 -15.88 -26.24
C GLY A 61 0.38 -14.55 -25.66
N GLY A 62 -0.83 -14.12 -26.04
CA GLY A 62 -1.48 -12.92 -25.53
C GLY A 62 -1.79 -13.01 -24.03
N VAL A 63 -2.35 -14.14 -23.59
CA VAL A 63 -2.59 -14.41 -22.16
C VAL A 63 -1.28 -14.42 -21.38
N ALA A 64 -0.25 -15.12 -21.87
CA ALA A 64 1.06 -15.16 -21.21
C ALA A 64 1.69 -13.76 -21.09
N TYR A 65 1.58 -12.93 -22.14
CA TYR A 65 2.06 -11.56 -22.13
C TYR A 65 1.30 -10.68 -21.13
N LEU A 66 -0.04 -10.76 -21.12
CA LEU A 66 -0.88 -10.06 -20.15
C LEU A 66 -0.56 -10.48 -18.71
N SER A 67 -0.45 -11.78 -18.45
CA SER A 67 -0.05 -12.31 -17.15
C SER A 67 1.31 -11.77 -16.71
N ASN A 68 2.29 -11.69 -17.61
CA ASN A 68 3.60 -11.11 -17.31
C ASN A 68 3.50 -9.60 -16.98
N ILE A 69 2.67 -8.83 -17.68
CA ILE A 69 2.44 -7.41 -17.36
C ILE A 69 1.81 -7.27 -15.97
N PHE A 70 0.75 -8.01 -15.68
CA PHE A 70 0.08 -7.96 -14.38
C PHE A 70 1.02 -8.41 -13.25
N GLN A 71 1.83 -9.43 -13.47
CA GLN A 71 2.83 -9.87 -12.51
C GLN A 71 3.90 -8.78 -12.25
N LYS A 72 4.38 -8.10 -13.29
CA LYS A 72 5.31 -6.97 -13.16
C LYS A 72 4.68 -5.77 -12.45
N ARG A 73 3.38 -5.52 -12.64
CA ARG A 73 2.65 -4.46 -11.92
C ARG A 73 2.48 -4.84 -10.45
N SER A 74 2.04 -6.06 -10.16
CA SER A 74 1.88 -6.56 -8.79
C SER A 74 3.17 -6.45 -7.97
N LYS A 75 4.30 -6.96 -8.49
CA LYS A 75 5.62 -6.82 -7.84
C LYS A 75 6.03 -5.36 -7.59
N PHE A 76 5.67 -4.47 -8.52
CA PHE A 76 5.95 -3.04 -8.40
C PHE A 76 5.08 -2.38 -7.33
N VAL A 77 3.79 -2.71 -7.24
CA VAL A 77 2.90 -2.24 -6.17
C VAL A 77 3.40 -2.72 -4.82
N GLU A 78 3.75 -4.00 -4.69
CA GLU A 78 4.29 -4.57 -3.46
C GLU A 78 5.55 -3.84 -2.97
N SER A 79 6.48 -3.58 -3.88
CA SER A 79 7.68 -2.77 -3.58
C SER A 79 7.34 -1.33 -3.19
N LEU A 80 6.35 -0.70 -3.84
CA LEU A 80 5.88 0.64 -3.45
C LEU A 80 5.24 0.68 -2.07
N GLU A 81 4.47 -0.34 -1.70
CA GLU A 81 3.86 -0.41 -0.38
C GLU A 81 4.91 -0.58 0.72
N GLU A 82 5.96 -1.36 0.47
CA GLU A 82 7.09 -1.49 1.38
C GLU A 82 7.81 -0.16 1.57
N GLU A 83 8.09 0.52 0.47
CA GLU A 83 8.71 1.84 0.53
C GLU A 83 7.83 2.88 1.19
N TRP A 84 6.51 2.86 0.97
CA TRP A 84 5.58 3.72 1.68
C TRP A 84 5.66 3.49 3.19
N ARG A 85 5.68 2.23 3.64
CA ARG A 85 5.86 1.90 5.06
C ARG A 85 7.20 2.44 5.59
N ASN A 86 8.27 2.34 4.81
CA ASN A 86 9.58 2.89 5.17
C ASN A 86 9.54 4.42 5.29
N ILE A 87 8.95 5.13 4.33
CA ILE A 87 8.76 6.59 4.37
C ILE A 87 7.95 7.01 5.60
N VAL A 88 6.83 6.32 5.89
CA VAL A 88 6.00 6.63 7.05
C VAL A 88 6.77 6.44 8.36
N ARG A 89 7.56 5.36 8.48
CA ARG A 89 8.44 5.13 9.63
C ARG A 89 9.49 6.22 9.78
N THR A 90 10.14 6.59 8.68
CA THR A 90 11.14 7.66 8.64
C THR A 90 10.55 8.99 9.07
N LYS A 91 9.36 9.35 8.57
CA LYS A 91 8.62 10.54 9.05
C LYS A 91 8.42 10.48 10.57
N SER A 92 7.94 9.37 11.11
CA SER A 92 7.73 9.25 12.57
C SER A 92 9.03 9.41 13.38
N VAL A 93 10.16 8.89 12.88
CA VAL A 93 11.48 9.09 13.51
C VAL A 93 11.91 10.55 13.44
N LEU A 94 11.74 11.22 12.30
CA LEU A 94 12.08 12.64 12.16
C LEU A 94 11.27 13.52 13.12
N LEU A 95 9.96 13.26 13.23
CA LEU A 95 9.07 14.00 14.13
C LEU A 95 9.43 13.75 15.60
N SER A 96 9.68 12.50 15.98
CA SER A 96 10.06 12.19 17.37
C SER A 96 11.39 12.84 17.76
N THR A 97 12.34 12.91 16.83
CA THR A 97 13.60 13.65 17.02
C THR A 97 13.36 15.14 17.25
N CYS A 98 12.39 15.76 16.55
CA CYS A 98 12.03 17.16 16.75
C CYS A 98 11.33 17.42 18.11
N GLU A 99 10.58 16.44 18.64
CA GLU A 99 9.86 16.57 19.91
C GLU A 99 10.74 16.36 21.14
N LYS A 100 11.94 15.79 21.00
CA LYS A 100 12.84 15.57 22.14
C LYS A 100 13.26 16.90 22.79
N PRO A 101 13.17 17.02 24.13
CA PRO A 101 13.58 18.22 24.85
C PRO A 101 15.05 18.57 24.57
N TYR A 102 15.91 17.55 24.59
CA TYR A 102 17.33 17.64 24.26
C TYR A 102 17.63 16.82 23.02
N LEU A 103 18.33 17.42 22.05
CA LEU A 103 18.68 16.75 20.82
C LEU A 103 20.09 16.16 20.95
N ALA A 104 20.16 14.88 21.32
CA ALA A 104 21.44 14.18 21.35
C ALA A 104 21.99 14.01 19.93
N THR A 105 23.33 14.03 19.80
CA THR A 105 23.99 13.84 18.49
C THR A 105 23.65 12.47 17.90
N ASP A 106 23.60 11.43 18.72
CA ASP A 106 23.25 10.07 18.27
C ASP A 106 21.83 9.99 17.73
N ASP A 107 20.88 10.68 18.35
CA ASP A 107 19.48 10.74 17.90
C ASP A 107 19.34 11.46 16.56
N TYR A 108 20.06 12.57 16.40
CA TYR A 108 20.13 13.30 15.13
C TYR A 108 20.75 12.42 14.03
N LEU A 109 21.89 11.77 14.30
CA LEU A 109 22.56 10.93 13.32
C LEU A 109 21.70 9.73 12.92
N ALA A 110 21.03 9.08 13.87
CA ALA A 110 20.10 7.99 13.58
C ALA A 110 18.96 8.45 12.66
N ALA A 111 18.36 9.61 12.94
CA ALA A 111 17.32 10.20 12.09
C ALA A 111 17.86 10.58 10.69
N PHE A 112 19.06 11.15 10.64
CA PHE A 112 19.74 11.56 9.40
C PHE A 112 20.09 10.36 8.51
N TYR A 113 20.60 9.27 9.10
CA TYR A 113 20.85 8.04 8.37
C TYR A 113 19.56 7.41 7.89
N LYS A 114 18.50 7.41 8.70
CA LYS A 114 17.22 6.84 8.30
C LYS A 114 16.59 7.54 7.09
N ILE A 115 16.63 8.88 7.05
CA ILE A 115 16.13 9.62 5.87
C ILE A 115 17.02 9.43 4.65
N SER A 116 18.34 9.33 4.84
CA SER A 116 19.28 9.07 3.74
C SER A 116 19.09 7.67 3.14
N GLU A 117 18.95 6.66 3.99
CA GLU A 117 18.60 5.29 3.60
C GLU A 117 17.29 5.27 2.82
N THR A 118 16.26 5.95 3.31
CA THR A 118 14.96 6.04 2.61
C THR A 118 15.08 6.67 1.23
N ILE A 119 15.87 7.74 1.10
CA ILE A 119 16.15 8.38 -0.19
C ILE A 119 16.83 7.40 -1.15
N ASP A 120 17.82 6.64 -0.67
CA ASP A 120 18.58 5.71 -1.51
C ASP A 120 17.78 4.45 -1.87
N THR A 121 17.02 3.88 -0.96
CA THR A 121 16.15 2.73 -1.26
C THR A 121 15.09 3.11 -2.28
N MET A 122 14.55 4.32 -2.18
CA MET A 122 13.60 4.80 -3.18
C MET A 122 14.18 4.76 -4.60
N ARG A 123 15.49 5.04 -4.79
CA ARG A 123 16.19 5.04 -6.10
C ARG A 123 16.14 3.69 -6.82
N ILE A 124 15.84 2.62 -6.10
CA ILE A 124 15.67 1.29 -6.67
C ILE A 124 14.32 1.17 -7.39
N VAL A 125 13.28 1.83 -6.87
CA VAL A 125 11.89 1.67 -7.32
C VAL A 125 11.56 2.56 -8.51
N TYR A 126 12.02 3.82 -8.50
CA TYR A 126 11.80 4.77 -9.58
C TYR A 126 13.08 5.06 -10.36
N LYS A 127 12.92 5.20 -11.68
CA LYS A 127 13.94 5.79 -12.53
C LYS A 127 14.06 7.27 -12.19
N ASN A 128 15.27 7.80 -12.17
CA ASN A 128 15.50 9.24 -12.03
C ASN A 128 14.77 10.03 -13.13
N SER A 129 14.03 11.07 -12.76
CA SER A 129 13.45 12.02 -13.70
C SER A 129 14.52 13.06 -14.04
N GLY A 130 14.86 13.19 -15.32
CA GLY A 130 15.86 14.16 -15.78
C GLY A 130 15.24 15.53 -15.98
N GLU A 131 15.98 16.58 -15.63
CA GLU A 131 15.66 17.95 -16.05
C GLU A 131 16.27 18.22 -17.46
N THR A 132 17.34 17.50 -17.85
CA THR A 132 17.94 17.45 -19.21
C THR A 132 18.66 16.12 -19.51
N GLY A 133 19.03 15.87 -20.78
CA GLY A 133 19.62 14.60 -21.26
C GLY A 133 21.00 14.21 -20.69
N SER A 134 21.72 15.14 -20.06
CA SER A 134 23.03 14.91 -19.41
C SER A 134 23.00 15.11 -17.89
N LEU A 135 21.92 15.66 -17.34
CA LEU A 135 21.74 15.93 -15.91
C LEU A 135 20.47 15.23 -15.42
N VAL A 136 20.69 14.04 -14.90
CA VAL A 136 19.67 13.18 -14.33
C VAL A 136 19.53 13.56 -12.86
N GLY A 137 18.52 14.36 -12.49
CA GLY A 137 18.55 14.99 -11.16
C GLY A 137 17.28 15.69 -10.65
N LEU A 138 16.08 15.24 -11.03
CA LEU A 138 14.87 15.51 -10.25
C LEU A 138 14.21 14.18 -9.93
N TYR A 139 14.57 13.65 -8.77
CA TYR A 139 13.92 12.46 -8.24
C TYR A 139 12.42 12.75 -8.07
N PRO A 140 11.48 11.80 -8.30
CA PRO A 140 10.05 12.04 -8.11
C PRO A 140 9.68 12.55 -6.70
N TYR A 141 10.62 12.56 -5.75
CA TYR A 141 10.40 12.93 -4.36
C TYR A 141 11.42 13.95 -3.83
N THR A 142 11.57 15.09 -4.51
CA THR A 142 12.17 16.31 -3.93
C THR A 142 11.73 16.56 -2.47
N PRO A 143 10.46 16.31 -2.09
CA PRO A 143 10.06 16.45 -0.69
C PRO A 143 10.83 15.58 0.32
N LEU A 144 11.33 14.39 -0.04
CA LEU A 144 12.21 13.60 0.85
C LEU A 144 13.55 14.31 1.09
N HIS A 145 14.09 14.93 0.05
CA HIS A 145 15.29 15.76 0.19
C HIS A 145 15.03 17.00 1.02
N ASP A 146 13.85 17.61 0.88
CA ASP A 146 13.46 18.78 1.67
C ASP A 146 13.26 18.42 3.15
N MET A 147 12.70 17.25 3.47
CA MET A 147 12.66 16.71 4.83
C MET A 147 14.08 16.56 5.41
N ARG A 148 15.03 16.02 4.62
CA ARG A 148 16.42 15.91 5.04
C ARG A 148 17.06 17.28 5.26
N ARG A 149 16.86 18.23 4.34
CA ARG A 149 17.39 19.61 4.44
C ARG A 149 16.85 20.32 5.68
N ALA A 150 15.56 20.16 5.97
CA ALA A 150 14.94 20.69 7.18
C ALA A 150 15.56 20.08 8.45
N LEU A 151 15.79 18.76 8.49
CA LEU A 151 16.48 18.14 9.63
C LEU A 151 17.91 18.67 9.80
N GLN A 152 18.65 18.90 8.70
CA GLN A 152 20.03 19.38 8.75
C GLN A 152 20.19 20.73 9.45
N THR A 153 19.15 21.57 9.49
CA THR A 153 19.22 22.85 10.23
C THR A 153 19.25 22.65 11.75
N LEU A 154 18.86 21.47 12.23
CA LEU A 154 18.92 21.07 13.64
C LEU A 154 20.19 20.28 13.98
N ASP A 155 21.21 20.24 13.12
CA ASP A 155 22.45 19.49 13.43
C ASP A 155 23.08 20.00 14.74
N PRO A 156 23.12 19.19 15.81
CA PRO A 156 23.60 19.64 17.13
C PRO A 156 25.10 19.97 17.14
N ARG A 157 25.85 19.58 16.09
CA ARG A 157 27.26 19.92 15.93
C ARG A 157 27.45 21.34 15.38
N ILE A 158 26.44 21.88 14.71
CA ILE A 158 26.43 23.23 14.14
C ILE A 158 25.62 24.17 15.03
N THR A 159 24.46 23.70 15.49
CA THR A 159 23.50 24.43 16.31
C THR A 159 23.23 23.66 17.61
N PRO A 160 24.09 23.78 18.63
CA PRO A 160 23.99 22.97 19.86
C PRO A 160 22.77 23.30 20.73
N GLU A 161 22.25 24.53 20.68
CA GLU A 161 21.05 24.96 21.43
C GLU A 161 19.92 25.36 20.48
N ALA A 162 19.39 24.40 19.72
CA ALA A 162 18.21 24.64 18.90
C ALA A 162 16.99 24.99 19.77
N THR A 163 16.41 26.16 19.52
CA THR A 163 15.21 26.63 20.25
C THR A 163 13.99 25.76 19.93
N MET A 164 13.02 25.73 20.85
CA MET A 164 11.77 24.99 20.65
C MET A 164 10.99 25.48 19.42
N GLU A 165 11.03 26.79 19.14
CA GLU A 165 10.41 27.37 17.94
C GLU A 165 11.04 26.85 16.65
N GLN A 166 12.37 26.76 16.59
CA GLN A 166 13.07 26.18 15.44
C GLN A 166 12.74 24.69 15.26
N LYS A 167 12.67 23.92 16.35
CA LYS A 167 12.25 22.51 16.30
C LYS A 167 10.83 22.36 15.76
N ASN A 168 9.90 23.21 16.20
CA ASN A 168 8.53 23.23 15.71
C ASN A 168 8.46 23.61 14.23
N LEU A 169 9.22 24.62 13.80
CA LEU A 169 9.28 25.03 12.40
C LEU A 169 9.79 23.90 11.49
N VAL A 170 10.85 23.21 11.91
CA VAL A 170 11.40 22.07 11.18
C VAL A 170 10.43 20.90 11.13
N ARG A 171 9.75 20.61 12.25
CA ARG A 171 8.69 19.59 12.31
C ARG A 171 7.58 19.90 11.31
N ASP A 172 7.10 21.14 11.28
CA ASP A 172 6.01 21.55 10.40
C ASP A 172 6.44 21.53 8.93
N ALA A 173 7.68 21.93 8.61
CA ALA A 173 8.26 21.79 7.28
C ALA A 173 8.36 20.32 6.83
N ILE A 174 8.78 19.42 7.71
CA ILE A 174 8.84 17.98 7.45
C ILE A 174 7.43 17.42 7.18
N LEU A 175 6.42 17.85 7.94
CA LEU A 175 5.03 17.45 7.72
C LEU A 175 4.50 17.95 6.38
N GLN A 176 4.77 19.21 6.03
CA GLN A 176 4.36 19.78 4.75
C GLN A 176 4.97 19.01 3.57
N SER A 177 6.29 18.77 3.61
CA SER A 177 6.97 17.96 2.59
C SER A 177 6.41 16.53 2.52
N PHE A 178 6.12 15.90 3.66
CA PHE A 178 5.51 14.57 3.69
C PHE A 178 4.09 14.56 3.08
N PHE A 179 3.28 15.59 3.30
CA PHE A 179 1.94 15.67 2.70
C PHE A 179 1.99 15.89 1.19
N ALA A 180 2.89 16.75 0.71
CA ALA A 180 3.12 16.92 -0.73
C ALA A 180 3.56 15.60 -1.38
N LEU A 181 4.46 14.87 -0.73
CA LEU A 181 4.87 13.53 -1.15
C LEU A 181 3.68 12.56 -1.20
N ARG A 182 2.87 12.53 -0.13
CA ARG A 182 1.74 11.61 0.01
C ARG A 182 0.75 11.76 -1.14
N GLU A 183 0.41 12.99 -1.52
CA GLU A 183 -0.60 13.25 -2.54
C GLU A 183 -0.24 12.59 -3.87
N THR A 184 0.97 12.83 -4.39
CA THR A 184 1.42 12.24 -5.65
C THR A 184 1.83 10.78 -5.52
N PHE A 185 2.41 10.37 -4.39
CA PHE A 185 2.84 8.98 -4.19
C PHE A 185 1.65 8.01 -4.14
N LEU A 186 0.57 8.39 -3.45
CA LEU A 186 -0.61 7.54 -3.32
C LEU A 186 -1.36 7.35 -4.64
N GLU A 187 -1.23 8.24 -5.63
CA GLU A 187 -1.83 8.04 -6.96
C GLU A 187 -1.28 6.80 -7.70
N GLU A 188 -0.04 6.40 -7.40
CA GLU A 188 0.58 5.20 -7.97
C GLU A 188 0.13 3.91 -7.27
N LEU A 189 -0.41 4.02 -6.05
CA LEU A 189 -1.09 2.93 -5.36
C LEU A 189 -2.54 2.89 -5.86
N ASP A 190 -2.91 1.79 -6.51
CA ASP A 190 -4.28 1.58 -6.99
C ASP A 190 -5.14 1.12 -5.81
N LEU A 191 -5.54 2.07 -4.95
CA LEU A 191 -6.26 1.80 -3.72
C LEU A 191 -7.76 1.67 -4.01
N GLU A 192 -8.33 0.51 -3.69
CA GLU A 192 -9.79 0.34 -3.69
C GLU A 192 -10.42 1.08 -2.51
N GLU A 193 -11.63 1.59 -2.70
CA GLU A 193 -12.39 2.19 -1.61
C GLU A 193 -12.75 1.11 -0.58
N PRO A 194 -12.53 1.38 0.73
CA PRO A 194 -12.91 0.43 1.77
C PRO A 194 -14.43 0.24 1.77
N GLN A 195 -14.89 -1.02 1.78
CA GLN A 195 -16.33 -1.35 1.79
C GLN A 195 -17.04 -0.98 3.11
N SER A 196 -16.29 -0.73 4.18
CA SER A 196 -16.84 -0.39 5.49
C SER A 196 -16.00 0.69 6.18
N PRO A 197 -16.03 1.94 5.66
CA PRO A 197 -15.25 3.02 6.24
C PRO A 197 -15.88 3.53 7.55
N LEU A 198 -15.04 3.82 8.53
CA LEU A 198 -15.45 4.56 9.73
C LEU A 198 -15.26 6.06 9.46
N LEU A 199 -16.33 6.72 9.01
CA LEU A 199 -16.31 8.13 8.60
C LEU A 199 -16.63 9.12 9.73
N ILE A 200 -17.15 8.64 10.87
CA ILE A 200 -17.56 9.49 11.99
C ILE A 200 -16.39 9.70 12.96
N SER A 201 -16.18 10.95 13.38
CA SER A 201 -15.31 11.26 14.53
C SER A 201 -15.93 10.69 15.81
N GLY A 202 -15.12 10.07 16.67
CA GLY A 202 -15.62 9.46 17.92
C GLY A 202 -16.38 8.15 17.72
N ALA A 203 -16.13 7.42 16.61
CA ALA A 203 -16.67 6.08 16.41
C ALA A 203 -16.40 5.18 17.62
N ARG A 204 -17.43 4.47 18.09
CA ARG A 204 -17.35 3.57 19.24
C ARG A 204 -17.37 2.11 18.80
N ARG A 205 -16.73 1.25 19.60
CA ARG A 205 -16.82 -0.20 19.41
C ARG A 205 -18.27 -0.67 19.61
N LEU A 206 -18.92 -1.11 18.54
CA LEU A 206 -20.26 -1.73 18.60
C LEU A 206 -20.21 -3.22 18.97
N LYS A 207 -19.06 -3.88 18.78
CA LYS A 207 -18.88 -5.28 19.15
C LYS A 207 -18.85 -5.40 20.68
N VAL A 208 -19.86 -6.05 21.25
CA VAL A 208 -19.88 -6.41 22.67
C VAL A 208 -18.75 -7.41 22.95
N PRO A 209 -17.95 -7.22 24.01
CA PRO A 209 -17.01 -8.25 24.46
C PRO A 209 -17.76 -9.53 24.82
N GLY A 210 -17.32 -10.66 24.29
CA GLY A 210 -17.94 -11.95 24.56
C GLY A 210 -17.51 -13.00 23.53
N ALA A 211 -17.73 -14.26 23.88
CA ALA A 211 -17.54 -15.38 22.96
C ALA A 211 -18.83 -15.60 22.14
N ALA A 212 -18.68 -16.04 20.89
CA ALA A 212 -19.79 -16.54 20.09
C ALA A 212 -20.51 -17.68 20.82
N VAL A 213 -21.80 -17.91 20.52
CA VAL A 213 -22.61 -18.91 21.23
C VAL A 213 -21.94 -20.30 21.25
N ALA A 214 -21.38 -20.74 20.12
CA ALA A 214 -20.65 -22.01 20.03
C ALA A 214 -19.43 -22.06 20.96
N ALA A 215 -18.69 -20.96 21.08
CA ALA A 215 -17.53 -20.87 21.96
C ALA A 215 -17.95 -20.85 23.44
N ARG A 216 -19.11 -20.29 23.79
CA ARG A 216 -19.68 -20.40 25.15
C ARG A 216 -20.05 -21.86 25.48
N ILE A 217 -20.66 -22.58 24.54
CA ILE A 217 -20.99 -24.00 24.72
C ILE A 217 -19.71 -24.84 24.91
N MET A 218 -18.66 -24.57 24.13
CA MET A 218 -17.36 -25.24 24.30
C MET A 218 -16.72 -24.91 25.65
N GLN A 219 -16.78 -23.64 26.09
CA GLN A 219 -16.30 -23.22 27.40
C GLN A 219 -17.04 -23.96 28.53
N ASP A 220 -18.37 -24.10 28.45
CA ASP A 220 -19.16 -24.84 29.43
C ASP A 220 -18.82 -26.33 29.44
N HIS A 221 -18.59 -26.93 28.28
CA HIS A 221 -18.10 -28.31 28.18
C HIS A 221 -16.71 -28.48 28.81
N GLN A 222 -15.79 -27.55 28.57
CA GLN A 222 -14.46 -27.56 29.18
C GLN A 222 -14.55 -27.39 30.70
N ARG A 223 -15.37 -26.45 31.17
CA ARG A 223 -15.62 -26.25 32.61
C ARG A 223 -16.15 -27.51 33.26
N ARG A 224 -17.19 -28.13 32.72
CA ARG A 224 -17.75 -29.40 33.24
C ARG A 224 -16.75 -30.55 33.24
N ARG A 225 -15.80 -30.57 32.30
CA ARG A 225 -14.73 -31.58 32.27
C ARG A 225 -13.70 -31.31 33.36
N LEU A 226 -13.26 -30.05 33.50
CA LEU A 226 -12.26 -29.65 34.49
C LEU A 226 -12.80 -29.73 35.92
N GLU A 227 -14.09 -29.47 36.15
CA GLU A 227 -14.73 -29.63 37.48
C GLU A 227 -14.81 -31.09 37.96
N ARG A 228 -14.70 -32.07 37.05
CA ARG A 228 -14.73 -33.50 37.42
C ARG A 228 -13.40 -33.98 38.00
N GLU A 229 -12.30 -33.29 37.71
CA GLU A 229 -10.96 -33.65 38.16
C GLU A 229 -10.46 -32.54 39.09
N PRO A 230 -10.22 -32.81 40.39
CA PRO A 230 -9.71 -31.80 41.28
C PRO A 230 -8.35 -31.28 40.78
N ALA A 231 -8.22 -29.97 40.64
CA ALA A 231 -6.98 -29.35 40.22
C ALA A 231 -5.86 -29.69 41.21
N ALA A 232 -4.68 -30.03 40.68
CA ALA A 232 -3.51 -30.37 41.51
C ALA A 232 -3.08 -29.22 42.45
N ARG A 233 -3.48 -27.98 42.12
CA ARG A 233 -3.17 -26.75 42.86
C ARG A 233 -4.40 -25.83 42.90
N PRO A 234 -5.33 -26.04 43.85
CA PRO A 234 -6.57 -25.26 43.93
C PRO A 234 -6.31 -23.78 44.31
N ASP A 235 -5.16 -23.47 44.92
CA ASP A 235 -4.71 -22.13 45.23
C ASP A 235 -4.51 -21.25 43.98
N VAL A 236 -4.03 -21.85 42.89
CA VAL A 236 -3.83 -21.16 41.60
C VAL A 236 -5.18 -20.80 40.96
N ASP A 237 -6.15 -21.72 41.01
CA ASP A 237 -7.48 -21.48 40.47
C ASP A 237 -8.22 -20.39 41.24
N VAL A 238 -8.10 -20.37 42.58
CA VAL A 238 -8.64 -19.29 43.43
C VAL A 238 -7.99 -17.95 43.09
N PHE A 239 -6.67 -17.93 42.88
CA PHE A 239 -5.96 -16.71 42.50
C PHE A 239 -6.41 -16.17 41.13
N LEU A 240 -6.46 -17.04 40.12
CA LEU A 240 -6.86 -16.66 38.76
C LEU A 240 -8.33 -16.25 38.66
N THR A 241 -9.22 -16.91 39.40
CA THR A 241 -10.63 -16.50 39.50
C THR A 241 -10.78 -15.14 40.16
N THR A 242 -10.00 -14.86 41.20
CA THR A 242 -10.01 -13.54 41.85
C THR A 242 -9.54 -12.42 40.91
N ILE A 243 -8.51 -12.65 40.10
CA ILE A 243 -8.08 -11.69 39.06
C ILE A 243 -9.22 -11.46 38.06
N ARG A 244 -9.85 -12.53 37.59
CA ARG A 244 -10.94 -12.48 36.62
C ARG A 244 -12.14 -11.68 37.15
N THR A 245 -12.55 -11.91 38.39
CA THR A 245 -13.67 -11.17 39.00
C THR A 245 -13.34 -9.69 39.14
N LEU A 246 -12.10 -9.34 39.53
CA LEU A 246 -11.66 -7.95 39.61
C LEU A 246 -11.65 -7.27 38.23
N GLU A 247 -11.24 -7.97 37.17
CA GLU A 247 -11.32 -7.45 35.79
C GLU A 247 -12.77 -7.21 35.36
N GLU A 248 -13.69 -8.13 35.67
CA GLU A 248 -15.11 -8.03 35.34
C GLU A 248 -15.81 -6.89 36.12
N GLU A 249 -15.48 -6.71 37.40
CA GLU A 249 -15.96 -5.59 38.23
C GLU A 249 -15.45 -4.25 37.71
N ASN A 250 -14.16 -4.16 37.37
CA ASN A 250 -13.57 -2.96 36.79
C ASN A 250 -14.18 -2.62 35.42
N ALA A 251 -14.44 -3.63 34.59
CA ALA A 251 -15.13 -3.44 33.31
C ALA A 251 -16.59 -2.98 33.50
N ALA A 252 -17.30 -3.51 34.51
CA ALA A 252 -18.65 -3.11 34.84
C ALA A 252 -18.74 -1.69 35.42
N LEU A 253 -17.76 -1.28 36.24
CA LEU A 253 -17.61 0.08 36.74
C LEU A 253 -17.33 1.08 35.60
N ALA A 254 -16.41 0.74 34.69
CA ALA A 254 -16.13 1.55 33.51
C ALA A 254 -17.35 1.70 32.58
N ALA A 255 -18.21 0.69 32.50
CA ALA A 255 -19.45 0.75 31.71
C ALA A 255 -20.57 1.58 32.37
N LYS A 256 -20.56 1.75 33.70
CA LYS A 256 -21.59 2.47 34.47
C LYS A 256 -21.27 3.95 34.70
N THR A 257 -20.06 4.40 34.40
CA THR A 257 -19.68 5.80 34.56
C THR A 257 -20.07 6.54 33.27
N PRO A 258 -21.15 7.35 33.24
CA PRO A 258 -21.39 8.20 32.09
C PRO A 258 -20.24 9.21 32.07
N VAL A 259 -19.48 9.23 30.98
CA VAL A 259 -18.55 10.32 30.72
C VAL A 259 -19.41 11.56 30.52
N GLU A 260 -19.62 12.35 31.57
CA GLU A 260 -20.05 13.73 31.45
C GLU A 260 -18.96 14.48 30.68
N ARG A 261 -19.24 14.77 29.41
CA ARG A 261 -18.76 15.91 28.62
C ARG A 261 -19.36 15.90 27.22
#